data_AF-A0A8T7DXW2-F1
#
_entry.id   AF-A0A8T7DXW2-F1
#
_cell.length_a   1.000
_cell.length_b   1.000
_cell.length_c   1.000
_cell.angle_alpha   90.00
_cell.angle_beta   90.00
_cell.angle_gamma   90.00
#
_symmetry.space_group_name_H-M   'P 1'
#
loop_
_entity.id
_entity.type
_entity.pdbx_description
1 polymer ?
#
loop_
_entity_poly.entity_id
_entity_poly.type
_entity_poly.pdbx_seq_one_letter_code
_entity_poly.pdbx_strand_id
1 'polypeptide(L)'
;MQPDFEKPYRHVNVWLGIISVTILVLMVMLVINNSIKDINTQLRDDAQLVFQNTQEALHASEHVLDGFQAYFKTVDVVDYRKLEEYSRSIRKEHPVIHMTQYMIRVENSELPDFLRERRLEGYATFRVTEYDDNEFRSLIPVAERSVYYPLVFMDPMDIPSLSLLGFDALSSPLIREAVDKSIESGRPRATRPFNLHNGGTGFMVISPVYTAENLPENKDQRYDLATRLVAVVIKTDNILNSIEIDDNETLTYAYFDQDSKSYSLNRTINGEIINEKSLLPVYSNTHILSIAGQTYELTMERQLTWTDLDYEWIAFAVITTAAFSLLLFNFVHLRIQSVRASQRAQAEIFQEREHAQVTLHSISEAVITTDIDMNIIYMNPIARRITGWNEEEAIGMPIDTVFRLIHEESRKPVNSTINECLSSQGTVLFEEPAILINKNGDEFAVENSSSPIRGHNGELIGAVLVFRNITHIRNLSKKMEFQATHDA
;
A
#
# COMPACT_ATOMS: atom_id res chain seq x y z
N MET A 1 -39.63 -9.51 30.85
CA MET A 1 -38.48 -9.77 29.95
C MET A 1 -37.60 -8.53 29.98
N GLN A 2 -36.42 -8.58 30.62
CA GLN A 2 -35.43 -7.51 30.51
C GLN A 2 -34.86 -7.54 29.08
N PRO A 3 -34.73 -6.39 28.38
CA PRO A 3 -34.07 -6.36 27.09
C PRO A 3 -32.59 -6.74 27.28
N ASP A 4 -32.14 -7.72 26.52
CA ASP A 4 -30.73 -8.12 26.47
C ASP A 4 -29.94 -7.07 25.66
N PHE A 5 -29.48 -6.04 26.36
CA PHE A 5 -28.71 -4.91 25.79
C PHE A 5 -27.28 -5.29 25.37
N GLU A 6 -26.86 -6.56 25.46
CA GLU A 6 -25.49 -6.98 25.12
C GLU A 6 -25.25 -7.19 23.63
N LYS A 7 -26.27 -7.65 22.87
CA LYS A 7 -26.12 -8.05 21.46
C LYS A 7 -25.54 -6.99 20.51
N PRO A 8 -25.91 -5.70 20.54
CA PRO A 8 -25.42 -4.74 19.55
C PRO A 8 -23.93 -4.38 19.71
N TYR A 9 -23.31 -4.65 20.87
CA TYR A 9 -21.95 -4.20 21.16
C TYR A 9 -20.86 -5.26 20.91
N ARG A 10 -21.23 -6.54 20.77
CA ARG A 10 -20.27 -7.62 20.45
C ARG A 10 -19.60 -7.42 19.10
N HIS A 11 -20.32 -6.87 18.12
CA HIS A 11 -19.79 -6.65 16.77
C HIS A 11 -18.82 -5.47 16.69
N VAL A 12 -18.91 -4.49 17.61
CA VAL A 12 -18.07 -3.28 17.57
C VAL A 12 -16.59 -3.61 17.74
N ASN A 13 -16.26 -4.52 18.67
CA ASN A 13 -14.87 -4.93 18.90
C ASN A 13 -14.28 -5.69 17.70
N VAL A 14 -15.11 -6.49 17.01
CA VAL A 14 -14.71 -7.22 15.80
C VAL A 14 -14.38 -6.23 14.68
N TRP A 15 -15.24 -5.24 14.45
CA TRP A 15 -15.00 -4.20 13.44
C TRP A 15 -13.76 -3.35 13.75
N LEU A 16 -13.55 -2.99 15.02
CA LEU A 16 -12.34 -2.29 15.44
C LEU A 16 -11.08 -3.09 15.11
N GLY A 17 -11.07 -4.38 15.43
CA GLY A 17 -9.94 -5.27 15.09
C GLY A 17 -9.68 -5.34 13.59
N ILE A 18 -10.73 -5.49 12.78
CA ILE A 18 -10.62 -5.52 11.31
C ILE A 18 -10.04 -4.21 10.78
N ILE A 19 -10.53 -3.06 11.25
CA ILE A 19 -10.02 -1.74 10.83
C ILE A 19 -8.55 -1.57 11.21
N SER A 20 -8.17 -1.93 12.44
CA SER A 20 -6.79 -1.85 12.90
C SER A 20 -5.84 -2.71 12.08
N VAL A 21 -6.22 -3.96 11.78
CA VAL A 21 -5.42 -4.84 10.92
C VAL A 21 -5.31 -4.28 9.50
N THR A 22 -6.40 -3.73 8.97
CA THR A 22 -6.42 -3.12 7.63
C THR A 22 -5.48 -1.91 7.56
N ILE A 23 -5.51 -1.02 8.56
CA ILE A 23 -4.61 0.15 8.65
C ILE A 23 -3.16 -0.32 8.76
N LEU A 24 -2.88 -1.33 9.57
CA LEU A 24 -1.52 -1.89 9.70
C LEU A 24 -1.01 -2.41 8.37
N VAL A 25 -1.82 -3.21 7.67
CA VAL A 25 -1.47 -3.77 6.36
C VAL A 25 -1.19 -2.65 5.36
N LEU A 26 -2.02 -1.60 5.32
CA LEU A 26 -1.82 -0.44 4.45
C LEU A 26 -0.53 0.32 4.77
N MET A 27 -0.23 0.54 6.06
CA MET A 27 1.03 1.20 6.47
C MET A 27 2.26 0.37 6.10
N VAL A 28 2.24 -0.94 6.38
CA VAL A 28 3.35 -1.84 6.03
C VAL A 28 3.53 -1.89 4.52
N MET A 29 2.44 -1.97 3.75
CA MET A 29 2.48 -1.93 2.29
C MET A 29 3.06 -0.61 1.76
N LEU A 30 2.73 0.52 2.40
CA LEU A 30 3.27 1.82 2.03
C LEU A 30 4.78 1.92 2.29
N VAL A 31 5.26 1.42 3.44
CA VAL A 31 6.69 1.37 3.76
C VAL A 31 7.44 0.50 2.74
N ILE A 32 6.97 -0.73 2.51
CA ILE A 32 7.57 -1.66 1.54
C ILE A 32 7.60 -1.04 0.14
N ASN A 33 6.51 -0.41 -0.30
CA ASN A 33 6.44 0.23 -1.61
C ASN A 33 7.39 1.43 -1.73
N ASN A 34 7.65 2.15 -0.63
CA ASN A 34 8.64 3.22 -0.62
C ASN A 34 10.06 2.66 -0.74
N SER A 35 10.45 1.69 0.09
CA SER A 35 11.78 1.07 0.01
C SER A 35 12.03 0.46 -1.38
N ILE A 36 11.04 -0.23 -1.95
CA ILE A 36 11.11 -0.76 -3.33
C ILE A 36 11.32 0.35 -4.36
N LYS A 37 10.68 1.51 -4.19
CA LYS A 37 10.83 2.62 -5.12
C LYS A 37 12.24 3.22 -5.06
N ASP A 38 12.79 3.35 -3.86
CA ASP A 38 14.15 3.86 -3.65
C ASP A 38 15.18 2.89 -4.26
N ILE A 39 15.04 1.59 -4.01
CA ILE A 39 15.89 0.54 -4.60
C ILE A 39 15.81 0.52 -6.13
N ASN A 40 14.60 0.62 -6.70
CA ASN A 40 14.44 0.67 -8.16
C ASN A 40 15.07 1.92 -8.78
N THR A 41 15.07 3.04 -8.05
CA THR A 41 15.72 4.28 -8.49
C THR A 41 17.23 4.08 -8.48
N GLN A 42 17.77 3.52 -7.40
CA GLN A 42 19.20 3.21 -7.26
C GLN A 42 19.67 2.24 -8.35
N LEU A 43 18.98 1.10 -8.53
CA LEU A 43 19.27 0.15 -9.61
C LEU A 43 19.28 0.81 -10.98
N ARG A 44 18.38 1.77 -11.23
CA ARG A 44 18.32 2.47 -12.50
C ARG A 44 19.50 3.41 -12.71
N ASP A 45 19.92 4.12 -11.66
CA ASP A 45 21.06 5.03 -11.72
C ASP A 45 22.36 4.24 -11.88
N ASP A 46 22.51 3.11 -11.16
CA ASP A 46 23.66 2.23 -11.26
C ASP A 46 23.72 1.57 -12.65
N ALA A 47 22.62 0.99 -13.13
CA ALA A 47 22.56 0.41 -14.48
C ALA A 47 22.89 1.46 -15.56
N GLN A 48 22.43 2.71 -15.41
CA GLN A 48 22.73 3.80 -16.33
C GLN A 48 24.21 4.18 -16.30
N LEU A 49 24.83 4.26 -15.12
CA LEU A 49 26.25 4.55 -14.96
C LEU A 49 27.11 3.45 -15.60
N VAL A 50 26.78 2.19 -15.32
CA VAL A 50 27.45 1.03 -15.91
C VAL A 50 27.33 1.04 -17.43
N PHE A 51 26.14 1.32 -17.94
CA PHE A 51 25.90 1.46 -19.38
C PHE A 51 26.76 2.57 -20.00
N GLN A 52 26.80 3.75 -19.40
CA GLN A 52 27.59 4.89 -19.89
C GLN A 52 29.08 4.57 -19.92
N ASN A 53 29.64 4.06 -18.82
CA ASN A 53 31.05 3.69 -18.74
C ASN A 53 31.42 2.63 -19.78
N THR A 54 30.55 1.63 -19.94
CA THR A 54 30.73 0.58 -20.95
C THR A 54 30.69 1.17 -22.35
N GLN A 55 29.70 2.01 -22.65
CA GLN A 55 29.54 2.65 -23.94
C GLN A 55 30.74 3.56 -24.29
N GLU A 56 31.23 4.36 -23.34
CA GLU A 56 32.40 5.22 -23.53
C GLU A 56 33.66 4.40 -23.80
N ALA A 57 33.91 3.34 -23.03
CA ALA A 57 35.05 2.46 -23.25
C ALA A 57 35.02 1.81 -24.64
N LEU A 58 33.83 1.46 -25.12
CA LEU A 58 33.62 0.88 -26.44
C LEU A 58 33.80 1.90 -27.56
N HIS A 59 33.26 3.12 -27.43
CA HIS A 59 33.51 4.19 -28.41
C HIS A 59 34.98 4.60 -28.47
N ALA A 60 35.69 4.60 -27.34
CA ALA A 60 37.13 4.82 -27.33
C ALA A 60 37.87 3.78 -28.20
N SER A 61 37.41 2.53 -28.22
CA SER A 61 38.00 1.49 -29.08
C SER A 61 37.78 1.74 -30.58
N GLU A 62 36.66 2.35 -30.98
CA GLU A 62 36.42 2.77 -32.37
C GLU A 62 37.35 3.92 -32.76
N HIS A 63 37.52 4.91 -31.88
CA HIS A 63 38.45 6.03 -32.11
C HIS A 63 39.92 5.58 -32.22
N VAL A 64 40.31 4.55 -31.48
CA VAL A 64 41.62 3.92 -31.63
C VAL A 64 41.79 3.34 -33.04
N LEU A 65 40.77 2.69 -33.59
CA LEU A 65 40.81 2.16 -34.96
C LEU A 65 40.88 3.27 -36.01
N ASP A 66 40.17 4.39 -35.81
CA ASP A 66 40.29 5.58 -36.68
C ASP A 66 41.73 6.12 -36.68
N GLY A 67 42.37 6.15 -35.50
CA GLY A 67 43.78 6.54 -35.34
C GLY A 67 44.72 5.61 -36.10
N PHE A 68 44.53 4.29 -35.99
CA PHE A 68 45.28 3.32 -36.79
C PHE A 68 45.06 3.49 -38.29
N GLN A 69 43.81 3.68 -38.74
CA GLN A 69 43.53 3.93 -40.15
C GLN A 69 44.27 5.17 -40.66
N ALA A 70 44.23 6.27 -39.91
CA ALA A 70 44.94 7.50 -40.26
C ALA A 70 46.45 7.29 -40.33
N TYR A 71 47.02 6.57 -39.35
CA TYR A 71 48.44 6.21 -39.34
C TYR A 71 48.82 5.42 -40.59
N PHE A 72 48.12 4.32 -40.87
CA PHE A 72 48.45 3.45 -42.00
C PHE A 72 48.20 4.09 -43.36
N LYS A 73 47.29 5.05 -43.50
CA LYS A 73 47.14 5.84 -44.75
C LYS A 73 48.39 6.66 -45.09
N THR A 74 49.21 7.01 -44.11
CA THR A 74 50.41 7.84 -44.31
C THR A 74 51.70 7.04 -44.47
N VAL A 75 51.63 5.71 -44.29
CA VAL A 75 52.80 4.83 -44.21
C VAL A 75 52.73 3.75 -45.28
N ASP A 76 53.73 3.75 -46.17
CA ASP A 76 53.89 2.71 -47.20
C ASP A 76 54.45 1.41 -46.62
N VAL A 77 55.48 1.51 -45.77
CA VAL A 77 56.17 0.39 -45.12
C VAL A 77 56.04 0.49 -43.61
N VAL A 78 55.44 -0.52 -42.98
CA VAL A 78 55.16 -0.53 -41.54
C VAL A 78 56.40 -0.87 -40.73
N ASP A 79 56.81 0.04 -39.85
CA ASP A 79 57.81 -0.23 -38.81
C ASP A 79 57.13 -0.90 -37.62
N TYR A 80 57.22 -2.23 -37.54
CA TYR A 80 56.56 -3.02 -36.49
C TYR A 80 57.00 -2.64 -35.06
N ARG A 81 58.21 -2.12 -34.87
CA ARG A 81 58.69 -1.69 -33.55
C ARG A 81 57.99 -0.40 -33.11
N LYS A 82 57.84 0.55 -34.03
CA LYS A 82 57.04 1.78 -33.76
C LYS A 82 55.56 1.46 -33.59
N LEU A 83 55.05 0.50 -34.36
CA LEU A 83 53.67 0.04 -34.22
C LEU A 83 53.44 -0.58 -32.83
N GLU A 84 54.37 -1.40 -32.34
CA GLU A 84 54.33 -1.96 -30.98
C GLU A 84 54.35 -0.86 -29.90
N GLU A 85 55.22 0.16 -30.04
CA GLU A 85 55.25 1.31 -29.12
C GLU A 85 53.91 2.06 -29.10
N TYR A 86 53.31 2.28 -30.27
CA TYR A 86 52.01 2.93 -30.40
C TYR A 86 50.88 2.09 -29.80
N SER A 87 50.80 0.79 -30.14
CA SER A 87 49.83 -0.15 -29.57
C SER A 87 49.92 -0.24 -28.05
N ARG A 88 51.13 -0.26 -27.50
CA ARG A 88 51.35 -0.29 -26.04
C ARG A 88 50.85 0.99 -25.37
N SER A 89 51.06 2.15 -25.99
CA SER A 89 50.52 3.42 -25.48
C SER A 89 49.00 3.42 -25.47
N ILE A 90 48.37 2.95 -26.54
CA ILE A 90 46.90 2.85 -26.64
C ILE A 90 46.34 1.95 -25.55
N ARG A 91 46.88 0.73 -25.38
CA ARG A 91 46.35 -0.21 -24.36
C ARG A 91 46.53 0.31 -22.94
N LYS A 92 47.55 1.14 -22.69
CA LYS A 92 47.76 1.79 -21.40
C LYS A 92 46.67 2.84 -21.11
N GLU A 93 46.26 3.62 -22.11
CA GLU A 93 45.19 4.62 -21.99
C GLU A 93 43.79 4.00 -22.09
N HIS A 94 43.65 2.84 -22.75
CA HIS A 94 42.39 2.13 -22.95
C HIS A 94 42.51 0.65 -22.52
N PRO A 95 42.43 0.35 -21.21
CA PRO A 95 42.62 -1.00 -20.67
C PRO A 95 41.60 -2.05 -21.15
N VAL A 96 40.48 -1.60 -21.69
CA VAL A 96 39.44 -2.44 -22.30
C VAL A 96 39.96 -3.19 -23.53
N ILE A 97 40.96 -2.63 -24.22
CA ILE A 97 41.59 -3.22 -25.40
C ILE A 97 42.58 -4.27 -24.94
N HIS A 98 42.21 -5.54 -25.12
CA HIS A 98 43.07 -6.68 -24.79
C HIS A 98 44.25 -6.78 -25.75
N MET A 99 43.98 -6.62 -27.06
CA MET A 99 44.98 -6.80 -28.11
C MET A 99 44.70 -5.91 -29.31
N THR A 100 45.75 -5.43 -29.95
CA THR A 100 45.70 -4.78 -31.28
C THR A 100 46.25 -5.74 -32.32
N GLN A 101 45.69 -5.74 -33.52
CA GLN A 101 46.02 -6.67 -34.59
C GLN A 101 46.08 -5.95 -35.94
N TYR A 102 46.99 -6.41 -36.79
CA TYR A 102 47.21 -5.87 -38.11
C TYR A 102 47.37 -7.01 -39.12
N MET A 103 46.55 -6.94 -40.16
CA MET A 103 46.48 -7.92 -41.25
C MET A 103 46.65 -7.19 -42.58
N ILE A 104 47.24 -7.87 -43.55
CA ILE A 104 47.47 -7.32 -44.88
C ILE A 104 46.78 -8.18 -45.93
N ARG A 105 46.31 -7.57 -47.01
CA ARG A 105 45.74 -8.27 -48.15
C ARG A 105 46.88 -8.92 -48.94
N VAL A 106 46.75 -10.20 -49.25
CA VAL A 106 47.70 -10.97 -50.06
C VAL A 106 46.92 -11.71 -51.14
N GLU A 107 47.22 -11.45 -52.41
CA GLU A 107 46.66 -12.23 -53.52
C GLU A 107 47.29 -13.63 -53.56
N ASN A 108 46.55 -14.63 -54.05
CA ASN A 108 47.08 -15.99 -54.19
C ASN A 108 48.36 -16.05 -55.02
N SER A 109 48.45 -15.21 -56.05
CA SER A 109 49.65 -15.08 -56.89
C SER A 109 50.86 -14.52 -56.16
N GLU A 110 50.65 -13.74 -55.09
CA GLU A 110 51.71 -13.05 -54.32
C GLU A 110 52.11 -13.83 -53.06
N LEU A 111 51.28 -14.80 -52.64
CA LEU A 111 51.47 -15.58 -51.42
C LEU A 111 52.88 -16.22 -51.29
N PRO A 112 53.48 -16.84 -52.33
CA PRO A 112 54.81 -17.44 -52.21
C PRO A 112 55.93 -16.42 -51.90
N ASP A 113 55.83 -15.21 -52.46
CA ASP A 113 56.82 -14.15 -52.28
C ASP A 113 56.63 -13.48 -50.91
N PHE A 114 55.38 -13.21 -50.52
CA PHE A 114 55.04 -12.75 -49.18
C PHE A 114 55.58 -13.68 -48.08
N LEU A 115 55.37 -15.00 -48.21
CA LEU A 115 55.90 -15.97 -47.25
C LEU A 115 57.42 -15.97 -47.18
N ARG A 116 58.10 -15.73 -48.30
CA ARG A 116 59.56 -15.66 -48.38
C ARG A 116 60.08 -14.41 -47.65
N GLU A 117 59.48 -13.26 -47.92
CA GLU A 117 59.84 -11.99 -47.28
C GLU A 117 59.66 -12.07 -45.75
N ARG A 118 58.51 -12.57 -45.27
CA ARG A 118 58.27 -12.73 -43.82
C ARG A 118 59.29 -13.63 -43.13
N ARG A 119 59.75 -14.69 -43.80
CA ARG A 119 60.79 -15.58 -43.26
C ARG A 119 62.16 -14.91 -43.21
N LEU A 120 62.48 -14.07 -44.19
CA LEU A 120 63.72 -13.27 -44.22
C LEU A 120 63.71 -12.16 -43.15
N GLU A 121 62.54 -11.63 -42.80
CA GLU A 121 62.34 -10.64 -41.73
C GLU A 121 62.46 -11.22 -40.30
N GLY A 122 62.75 -12.51 -40.17
CA GLY A 122 62.99 -13.17 -38.88
C GLY A 122 61.87 -14.09 -38.39
N TYR A 123 60.75 -14.20 -39.12
CA TYR A 123 59.68 -15.14 -38.81
C TYR A 123 59.88 -16.47 -39.57
N ALA A 124 60.98 -17.18 -39.26
CA ALA A 124 61.43 -18.35 -40.03
C ALA A 124 60.37 -19.46 -40.19
N THR A 125 59.45 -19.59 -39.24
CA THR A 125 58.36 -20.59 -39.24
C THR A 125 57.03 -20.05 -39.75
N PHE A 126 56.97 -18.80 -40.24
CA PHE A 126 55.74 -18.16 -40.69
C PHE A 126 55.08 -18.93 -41.84
N ARG A 127 53.78 -19.14 -41.67
CA ARG A 127 52.88 -19.83 -42.60
C ARG A 127 51.52 -19.17 -42.49
N VAL A 128 50.77 -19.16 -43.59
CA VAL A 128 49.36 -18.78 -43.52
C VAL A 128 48.54 -20.00 -43.06
N THR A 129 47.70 -19.80 -42.07
CA THR A 129 46.97 -20.87 -41.37
C THR A 129 45.47 -20.56 -41.28
N GLU A 130 44.68 -21.60 -41.04
CA GLU A 130 43.27 -21.52 -40.68
C GLU A 130 42.94 -22.48 -39.55
N TYR A 131 41.79 -22.33 -38.91
CA TYR A 131 41.37 -23.30 -37.91
C TYR A 131 40.75 -24.54 -38.56
N ASP A 132 41.08 -25.71 -38.01
CA ASP A 132 40.47 -27.00 -38.39
C ASP A 132 38.99 -27.08 -37.96
N ASP A 133 38.63 -26.34 -36.92
CA ASP A 133 37.28 -26.26 -36.37
C ASP A 133 36.79 -24.82 -36.22
N ASN A 134 35.48 -24.65 -36.01
CA ASN A 134 34.89 -23.35 -35.74
C ASN A 134 35.10 -22.87 -34.28
N GLU A 135 35.88 -23.60 -33.49
CA GLU A 135 36.08 -23.36 -32.05
C GLU A 135 37.46 -22.81 -31.70
N PHE A 136 38.25 -22.41 -32.71
CA PHE A 136 39.54 -21.74 -32.54
C PHE A 136 40.58 -22.59 -31.78
N ARG A 137 40.52 -23.93 -31.91
CA ARG A 137 41.35 -24.86 -31.11
C ARG A 137 42.68 -25.24 -31.75
N SER A 138 42.68 -25.53 -33.05
CA SER A 138 43.87 -26.05 -33.76
C SER A 138 44.06 -25.39 -35.11
N LEU A 139 45.28 -24.93 -35.39
CA LEU A 139 45.64 -24.29 -36.65
C LEU A 139 46.24 -25.30 -37.63
N ILE A 140 45.74 -25.27 -38.86
CA ILE A 140 46.20 -26.06 -40.01
C ILE A 140 46.64 -25.13 -41.15
N PRO A 141 47.39 -25.63 -42.15
CA PRO A 141 47.71 -24.85 -43.34
C PRO A 141 46.45 -24.34 -44.04
N VAL A 142 46.48 -23.09 -44.49
CA VAL A 142 45.33 -22.45 -45.15
C VAL A 142 44.92 -23.17 -46.44
N ALA A 143 43.62 -23.32 -46.67
CA ALA A 143 43.09 -23.76 -47.96
C ALA A 143 43.32 -22.70 -49.05
N GLU A 144 43.39 -23.13 -50.31
CA GLU A 144 43.59 -22.20 -51.43
C GLU A 144 42.40 -21.24 -51.61
N ARG A 145 42.70 -19.93 -51.66
CA ARG A 145 41.75 -18.82 -51.84
C ARG A 145 42.32 -17.81 -52.83
N SER A 146 41.46 -16.97 -53.41
CA SER A 146 41.89 -15.88 -54.28
C SER A 146 42.66 -14.81 -53.51
N VAL A 147 42.18 -14.47 -52.32
CA VAL A 147 42.72 -13.42 -51.44
C VAL A 147 42.81 -13.96 -50.02
N TYR A 148 43.85 -13.55 -49.30
CA TYR A 148 44.07 -13.83 -47.89
C TYR A 148 44.24 -12.53 -47.10
N TYR A 149 43.87 -12.56 -45.82
CA TYR A 149 44.23 -11.53 -44.85
C TYR A 149 44.99 -12.15 -43.66
N PRO A 150 46.25 -12.58 -43.85
CA PRO A 150 47.06 -13.14 -42.77
C PRO A 150 47.33 -12.10 -41.67
N LEU A 151 47.20 -12.52 -40.41
CA LEU A 151 47.64 -11.77 -39.24
C LEU A 151 49.17 -11.64 -39.24
N VAL A 152 49.69 -10.44 -39.49
CA VAL A 152 51.14 -10.20 -39.58
C VAL A 152 51.72 -9.54 -38.34
N PHE A 153 50.89 -8.90 -37.53
CA PHE A 153 51.29 -8.27 -36.28
C PHE A 153 50.17 -8.28 -35.25
N MET A 154 50.56 -8.40 -33.98
CA MET A 154 49.67 -8.26 -32.84
C MET A 154 50.43 -7.78 -31.61
N ASP A 155 49.78 -7.00 -30.75
CA ASP A 155 50.31 -6.56 -29.46
C ASP A 155 49.23 -6.65 -28.36
N PRO A 156 49.50 -7.27 -27.19
CA PRO A 156 50.78 -7.85 -26.79
C PRO A 156 51.07 -9.16 -27.53
N MET A 157 52.36 -9.38 -27.83
CA MET A 157 52.84 -10.64 -28.39
C MET A 157 53.22 -11.59 -27.25
N ASP A 158 52.23 -12.27 -26.67
CA ASP A 158 52.44 -13.30 -25.66
C ASP A 158 52.68 -14.68 -26.29
N ILE A 159 53.40 -15.55 -25.57
CA ILE A 159 53.77 -16.90 -26.07
C ILE A 159 52.54 -17.70 -26.53
N PRO A 160 51.40 -17.71 -25.81
CA PRO A 160 50.21 -18.44 -26.24
C PRO A 160 49.66 -17.98 -27.59
N SER A 161 49.80 -16.70 -27.94
CA SER A 161 49.22 -16.15 -29.16
C SER A 161 50.20 -16.10 -30.33
N LEU A 162 51.48 -16.45 -30.15
CA LEU A 162 52.46 -16.54 -31.24
C LEU A 162 52.00 -17.50 -32.35
N SER A 163 51.24 -18.53 -32.00
CA SER A 163 50.64 -19.48 -32.93
C SER A 163 49.68 -18.82 -33.92
N LEU A 164 49.05 -17.70 -33.54
CA LEU A 164 48.07 -16.98 -34.35
C LEU A 164 48.70 -16.19 -35.50
N LEU A 165 50.01 -15.93 -35.46
CA LEU A 165 50.67 -15.25 -36.58
C LEU A 165 50.52 -16.07 -37.86
N GLY A 166 50.02 -15.39 -38.89
CA GLY A 166 49.68 -15.97 -40.18
C GLY A 166 48.26 -16.52 -40.27
N PHE A 167 47.47 -16.50 -39.20
CA PHE A 167 46.05 -16.84 -39.26
C PHE A 167 45.33 -15.97 -40.30
N ASP A 168 44.67 -16.60 -41.27
CA ASP A 168 43.91 -15.93 -42.31
C ASP A 168 42.52 -15.54 -41.80
N ALA A 169 42.26 -14.23 -41.69
CA ALA A 169 40.99 -13.71 -41.19
C ALA A 169 39.79 -14.17 -42.01
N LEU A 170 39.96 -14.38 -43.32
CA LEU A 170 38.88 -14.83 -44.19
C LEU A 170 38.56 -16.31 -44.00
N SER A 171 39.43 -17.10 -43.38
CA SER A 171 39.18 -18.53 -43.16
C SER A 171 38.04 -18.78 -42.15
N SER A 172 37.83 -17.86 -41.20
CA SER A 172 36.76 -17.95 -40.20
C SER A 172 35.49 -17.28 -40.72
N PRO A 173 34.33 -18.00 -40.79
CA PRO A 173 33.06 -17.38 -41.19
C PRO A 173 32.67 -16.19 -40.32
N LEU A 174 32.98 -16.26 -39.01
CA LEU A 174 32.72 -15.21 -38.04
C LEU A 174 33.48 -13.92 -38.37
N ILE A 175 34.79 -14.05 -38.60
CA ILE A 175 35.66 -12.91 -38.85
C ILE A 175 35.41 -12.38 -40.26
N ARG A 176 35.24 -13.27 -41.25
CA ARG A 176 34.89 -12.93 -42.63
C ARG A 176 33.65 -12.04 -42.69
N GLU A 177 32.58 -12.39 -41.99
CA GLU A 177 31.36 -11.58 -41.98
C GLU A 177 31.62 -10.15 -41.50
N ALA A 178 32.41 -9.98 -40.43
CA ALA A 178 32.78 -8.67 -39.93
C ALA A 178 33.68 -7.91 -40.92
N VAL A 179 34.64 -8.58 -41.55
CA VAL A 179 35.50 -8.02 -42.59
C VAL A 179 34.67 -7.51 -43.77
N ASP A 180 33.80 -8.36 -44.33
CA ASP A 180 32.95 -8.02 -45.47
C ASP A 180 32.06 -6.82 -45.16
N LYS A 181 31.34 -6.84 -44.03
CA LYS A 181 30.49 -5.73 -43.60
C LYS A 181 31.29 -4.44 -43.34
N SER A 182 32.52 -4.55 -42.83
CA SER A 182 33.40 -3.39 -42.60
C SER A 182 33.88 -2.77 -43.92
N ILE A 183 34.27 -3.59 -44.90
CA ILE A 183 34.69 -3.15 -46.24
C ILE A 183 33.50 -2.54 -46.99
N GLU A 184 32.34 -3.21 -46.98
CA GLU A 184 31.15 -2.71 -47.65
C GLU A 184 30.68 -1.37 -47.10
N SER A 185 30.76 -1.14 -45.79
CA SER A 185 30.32 0.10 -45.15
C SER A 185 31.39 1.18 -45.11
N GLY A 186 32.67 0.80 -45.13
CA GLY A 186 33.80 1.70 -44.87
C GLY A 186 33.94 2.12 -43.41
N ARG A 187 33.24 1.45 -42.49
CA ARG A 187 33.24 1.74 -41.05
C ARG A 187 33.69 0.51 -40.25
N PRO A 188 34.16 0.69 -39.01
CA PRO A 188 34.45 -0.44 -38.13
C PRO A 188 33.25 -1.37 -37.96
N ARG A 189 33.53 -2.68 -37.88
CA ARG A 189 32.52 -3.72 -37.63
C ARG A 189 32.98 -4.67 -36.54
N ALA A 190 32.11 -4.94 -35.56
CA ALA A 190 32.35 -5.95 -34.54
C ALA A 190 31.94 -7.36 -35.00
N THR A 191 32.70 -8.38 -34.61
CA THR A 191 32.25 -9.77 -34.63
C THR A 191 31.23 -10.03 -33.52
N ARG A 192 30.47 -11.12 -33.60
CA ARG A 192 29.82 -11.67 -32.39
C ARG A 192 30.88 -12.18 -31.39
N PRO A 193 30.54 -12.30 -30.10
CA PRO A 193 31.46 -12.85 -29.11
C PRO A 193 31.91 -14.27 -29.45
N PHE A 194 33.17 -14.57 -29.16
CA PHE A 194 33.78 -15.88 -29.34
C PHE A 194 34.83 -16.16 -28.26
N ASN A 195 35.12 -17.44 -28.05
CA ASN A 195 36.16 -17.85 -27.11
C ASN A 195 37.53 -17.45 -27.66
N LEU A 196 38.28 -16.68 -26.89
CA LEU A 196 39.61 -16.25 -27.28
C LEU A 196 40.59 -17.42 -27.14
N HIS A 197 41.61 -17.46 -28.00
CA HIS A 197 42.64 -18.52 -27.99
C HIS A 197 43.37 -18.63 -26.65
N ASN A 198 43.55 -17.50 -25.95
CA ASN A 198 44.19 -17.43 -24.63
C ASN A 198 43.20 -17.53 -23.45
N GLY A 199 41.95 -17.91 -23.72
CA GLY A 199 40.91 -18.12 -22.71
C GLY A 199 40.09 -16.86 -22.35
N GLY A 200 38.87 -17.14 -21.91
CA GLY A 200 37.83 -16.13 -21.72
C GLY A 200 37.10 -15.81 -23.02
N THR A 201 36.20 -14.83 -22.94
CA THR A 201 35.38 -14.43 -24.09
C THR A 201 35.69 -13.00 -24.49
N GLY A 202 35.60 -12.73 -25.78
CA GLY A 202 35.77 -11.41 -26.33
C GLY A 202 35.11 -11.30 -27.69
N PHE A 203 35.20 -10.11 -28.26
CA PHE A 203 34.85 -9.87 -29.65
C PHE A 203 35.94 -9.02 -30.29
N MET A 204 35.96 -9.02 -31.62
CA MET A 204 36.93 -8.27 -32.40
C MET A 204 36.21 -7.13 -33.11
N VAL A 205 36.76 -5.93 -33.05
CA VAL A 205 36.31 -4.79 -33.86
C VAL A 205 37.33 -4.58 -34.96
N ILE A 206 36.88 -4.71 -36.22
CA ILE A 206 37.72 -4.71 -37.41
C ILE A 206 37.42 -3.47 -38.23
N SER A 207 38.46 -2.83 -38.76
CA SER A 207 38.33 -1.69 -39.65
C SER A 207 39.26 -1.80 -40.86
N PRO A 208 38.77 -1.53 -42.09
CA PRO A 208 39.58 -1.59 -43.30
C PRO A 208 40.42 -0.32 -43.46
N VAL A 209 41.64 -0.46 -43.99
CA VAL A 209 42.45 0.67 -44.43
C VAL A 209 42.49 0.66 -45.94
N TYR A 210 42.00 1.74 -46.55
CA TYR A 210 42.00 1.91 -47.99
C TYR A 210 43.25 2.62 -48.47
N THR A 211 43.81 2.18 -49.61
CA THR A 211 44.90 2.88 -50.29
C THR A 211 44.42 4.19 -50.95
N ALA A 212 43.12 4.32 -51.25
CA ALA A 212 42.55 5.55 -51.78
C ALA A 212 42.42 6.66 -50.70
N GLU A 213 42.62 7.91 -51.11
CA GLU A 213 42.44 9.08 -50.23
C GLU A 213 41.01 9.15 -49.65
N ASN A 214 40.02 8.94 -50.52
CA ASN A 214 38.59 8.94 -50.19
C ASN A 214 38.02 7.53 -50.22
N LEU A 215 36.97 7.30 -49.43
CA LEU A 215 36.22 6.03 -49.44
C LEU A 215 35.58 5.82 -50.82
N PRO A 216 35.87 4.71 -51.53
CA PRO A 216 35.28 4.44 -52.84
C PRO A 216 33.75 4.36 -52.78
N GLU A 217 33.03 4.92 -53.75
CA GLU A 217 31.56 4.84 -53.78
C GLU A 217 31.08 3.42 -54.18
N ASN A 218 31.78 2.78 -55.10
CA ASN A 218 31.46 1.42 -55.55
C ASN A 218 31.94 0.37 -54.53
N LYS A 219 31.04 -0.52 -54.11
CA LYS A 219 31.34 -1.62 -53.19
C LYS A 219 32.46 -2.54 -53.69
N ASP A 220 32.46 -2.90 -54.97
CA ASP A 220 33.49 -3.81 -55.53
C ASP A 220 34.87 -3.15 -55.48
N GLN A 221 34.95 -1.85 -55.76
CA GLN A 221 36.19 -1.09 -55.64
C GLN A 221 36.69 -1.01 -54.18
N ARG A 222 35.78 -1.07 -53.19
CA ARG A 222 36.20 -1.10 -51.77
C ARG A 222 36.98 -2.37 -51.47
N TYR A 223 36.58 -3.52 -52.02
CA TYR A 223 37.30 -4.78 -51.83
C TYR A 223 38.70 -4.77 -52.44
N ASP A 224 38.85 -4.19 -53.63
CA ASP A 224 40.15 -4.08 -54.29
C ASP A 224 41.09 -3.10 -53.57
N LEU A 225 40.54 -2.02 -53.01
CA LEU A 225 41.32 -0.96 -52.37
C LEU A 225 41.53 -1.15 -50.86
N ALA A 226 40.83 -2.09 -50.22
CA ALA A 226 41.00 -2.46 -48.81
C ALA A 226 42.25 -3.33 -48.61
N THR A 227 43.43 -2.74 -48.78
CA THR A 227 44.71 -3.45 -48.79
C THR A 227 45.16 -3.92 -47.40
N ARG A 228 44.59 -3.38 -46.32
CA ARG A 228 44.96 -3.74 -44.94
C ARG A 228 43.72 -3.77 -44.05
N LEU A 229 43.79 -4.54 -42.97
CA LEU A 229 42.80 -4.56 -41.90
C LEU A 229 43.51 -4.28 -40.57
N VAL A 230 42.90 -3.41 -39.78
CA VAL A 230 43.29 -3.19 -38.38
C VAL A 230 42.17 -3.68 -37.50
N ALA A 231 42.52 -4.27 -36.38
CA ALA A 231 41.53 -4.77 -35.46
C ALA A 231 41.97 -4.61 -34.01
N VAL A 232 40.98 -4.46 -33.13
CA VAL A 232 41.17 -4.54 -31.69
C VAL A 232 40.34 -5.70 -31.16
N VAL A 233 40.94 -6.50 -30.27
CA VAL A 233 40.25 -7.55 -29.53
C VAL A 233 39.89 -6.97 -28.17
N ILE A 234 38.61 -7.06 -27.83
CA ILE A 234 38.07 -6.59 -26.57
C ILE A 234 37.63 -7.80 -25.77
N LYS A 235 38.19 -7.96 -24.58
CA LYS A 235 37.82 -9.04 -23.67
C LYS A 235 36.62 -8.59 -22.86
N THR A 236 35.51 -9.32 -22.92
CA THR A 236 34.29 -8.99 -22.19
C THR A 236 34.54 -8.94 -20.69
N ASP A 237 35.44 -9.79 -20.20
CA ASP A 237 35.78 -9.89 -18.78
C ASP A 237 36.44 -8.61 -18.26
N ASN A 238 37.20 -7.92 -19.12
CA ASN A 238 37.84 -6.66 -18.72
C ASN A 238 36.82 -5.53 -18.59
N ILE A 239 35.77 -5.53 -19.42
CA ILE A 239 34.66 -4.57 -19.30
C ILE A 239 33.88 -4.83 -18.02
N LEU A 240 33.61 -6.10 -17.75
CA LEU A 240 32.66 -6.49 -16.73
C LEU A 240 33.29 -6.48 -15.33
N ASN A 241 34.52 -6.93 -15.19
CA ASN A 241 35.23 -6.93 -13.91
C ASN A 241 35.71 -5.53 -13.48
N SER A 242 35.71 -4.53 -14.37
CA SER A 242 35.99 -3.14 -13.97
C SER A 242 34.79 -2.43 -13.35
N ILE A 243 33.63 -3.09 -13.32
CA ILE A 243 32.41 -2.56 -12.73
C ILE A 243 32.29 -3.10 -11.31
N GLU A 244 32.35 -2.20 -10.33
CA GLU A 244 31.95 -2.53 -8.95
C GLU A 244 30.43 -2.67 -8.91
N ILE A 245 29.95 -3.83 -8.48
CA ILE A 245 28.52 -4.12 -8.24
C ILE A 245 28.33 -4.56 -6.79
N ASP A 246 27.14 -4.29 -6.24
CA ASP A 246 26.80 -4.78 -4.90
C ASP A 246 26.67 -6.33 -4.89
N ASP A 247 26.84 -6.95 -3.72
CA ASP A 247 26.77 -8.40 -3.53
C ASP A 247 25.38 -8.98 -3.89
N ASN A 248 24.33 -8.16 -3.79
CA ASN A 248 22.94 -8.52 -4.14
C ASN A 248 22.56 -8.18 -5.59
N GLU A 249 23.51 -7.68 -6.38
CA GLU A 249 23.34 -7.37 -7.79
C GLU A 249 24.00 -8.40 -8.68
N THR A 250 23.39 -8.61 -9.82
CA THR A 250 23.92 -9.48 -10.86
C THR A 250 23.89 -8.74 -12.18
N LEU A 251 25.07 -8.58 -12.78
CA LEU A 251 25.19 -8.02 -14.11
C LEU A 251 25.26 -9.15 -15.12
N THR A 252 24.33 -9.13 -16.08
CA THR A 252 24.26 -10.09 -17.19
C THR A 252 24.31 -9.33 -18.50
N TYR A 253 25.24 -9.70 -19.38
CA TYR A 253 25.23 -9.21 -20.76
C TYR A 253 24.78 -10.33 -21.69
N ALA A 254 24.09 -9.97 -22.76
CA ALA A 254 23.62 -10.87 -23.79
C ALA A 254 23.83 -10.26 -25.17
N TYR A 255 24.20 -11.10 -26.13
CA TYR A 255 24.31 -10.73 -27.53
C TYR A 255 23.04 -11.17 -28.27
N PHE A 256 22.47 -10.28 -29.09
CA PHE A 256 21.31 -10.60 -29.92
C PHE A 256 21.64 -10.39 -31.40
N ASP A 257 21.46 -11.46 -32.17
CA ASP A 257 21.47 -11.43 -33.63
C ASP A 257 20.04 -11.21 -34.13
N GLN A 258 19.86 -10.32 -35.11
CA GLN A 258 18.54 -10.01 -35.69
C GLN A 258 18.02 -11.16 -36.58
N ASP A 259 18.91 -12.03 -37.09
CA ASP A 259 18.55 -13.04 -38.10
C ASP A 259 18.46 -14.49 -37.57
N SER A 260 18.87 -14.78 -36.33
CA SER A 260 18.90 -16.13 -35.77
C SER A 260 18.61 -16.16 -34.27
N LYS A 261 17.92 -17.22 -33.80
CA LYS A 261 17.62 -17.47 -32.37
C LYS A 261 18.88 -17.38 -31.49
N SER A 262 19.06 -16.21 -30.86
CA SER A 262 19.69 -15.97 -29.55
C SER A 262 20.97 -16.78 -29.27
N TYR A 263 22.11 -16.32 -29.77
CA TYR A 263 23.41 -16.62 -29.17
C TYR A 263 23.58 -15.79 -27.90
N SER A 264 22.89 -16.16 -26.82
CA SER A 264 23.03 -15.50 -25.53
C SER A 264 24.26 -16.06 -24.81
N LEU A 265 25.41 -15.42 -24.99
CA LEU A 265 26.52 -15.63 -24.08
C LEU A 265 26.21 -14.91 -22.76
N ASN A 266 25.48 -15.61 -21.89
CA ASN A 266 25.16 -15.10 -20.57
C ASN A 266 26.34 -15.39 -19.65
N ARG A 267 26.97 -14.33 -19.15
CA ARG A 267 27.90 -14.45 -18.03
C ARG A 267 27.45 -13.48 -16.95
N THR A 268 27.36 -14.02 -15.74
CA THR A 268 26.90 -13.34 -14.55
C THR A 268 28.11 -13.10 -13.64
N ILE A 269 28.25 -11.87 -13.15
CA ILE A 269 29.17 -11.55 -12.05
C ILE A 269 28.39 -11.68 -10.73
N ASN A 270 29.03 -12.25 -9.70
CA ASN A 270 28.47 -12.60 -8.38
C ASN A 270 27.39 -13.71 -8.42
N GLY A 271 27.87 -14.93 -8.69
CA GLY A 271 27.03 -16.10 -9.01
C GLY A 271 26.49 -16.94 -7.85
N GLU A 272 26.48 -16.46 -6.60
CA GLU A 272 25.75 -17.14 -5.52
C GLU A 272 24.56 -16.31 -5.08
N ILE A 273 23.48 -16.43 -5.86
CA ILE A 273 22.21 -15.85 -5.48
C ILE A 273 21.69 -16.65 -4.29
N ILE A 274 21.66 -15.99 -3.13
CA ILE A 274 21.13 -16.50 -1.87
C ILE A 274 19.72 -17.05 -2.13
N ASN A 275 19.39 -18.18 -1.49
CA ASN A 275 18.16 -18.98 -1.63
C ASN A 275 16.84 -18.25 -1.25
N GLU A 276 16.81 -16.92 -1.27
CA GLU A 276 15.65 -16.06 -0.99
C GLU A 276 14.84 -15.72 -2.25
N LYS A 277 15.31 -16.11 -3.45
CA LYS A 277 14.62 -15.97 -4.76
C LYS A 277 13.15 -16.40 -4.77
N SER A 278 12.73 -17.30 -3.86
CA SER A 278 11.34 -17.79 -3.86
C SER A 278 10.33 -16.86 -3.19
N LEU A 279 10.79 -15.86 -2.41
CA LEU A 279 9.92 -15.03 -1.55
C LEU A 279 9.87 -13.56 -1.94
N LEU A 280 10.95 -12.99 -2.47
CA LEU A 280 11.06 -11.57 -2.80
C LEU A 280 11.31 -11.35 -4.30
N PRO A 281 10.72 -10.31 -4.92
CA PRO A 281 10.83 -10.05 -6.35
C PRO A 281 12.26 -9.69 -6.77
N VAL A 282 12.58 -9.99 -8.02
CA VAL A 282 13.80 -9.53 -8.71
C VAL A 282 13.41 -8.34 -9.59
N TYR A 283 14.21 -7.27 -9.53
CA TYR A 283 14.09 -6.14 -10.44
C TYR A 283 15.22 -6.17 -11.45
N SER A 284 14.92 -5.79 -12.69
CA SER A 284 15.88 -5.79 -13.78
C SER A 284 15.79 -4.49 -14.56
N ASN A 285 16.94 -3.98 -14.98
CA ASN A 285 17.04 -2.87 -15.92
C ASN A 285 17.94 -3.27 -17.09
N THR A 286 17.46 -3.05 -18.32
CA THR A 286 18.13 -3.48 -19.54
C THR A 286 18.40 -2.28 -20.43
N HIS A 287 19.66 -2.15 -20.85
CA HIS A 287 20.10 -1.16 -21.81
C HIS A 287 20.62 -1.82 -23.09
N ILE A 288 20.38 -1.19 -24.23
CA ILE A 288 20.87 -1.66 -25.54
C ILE A 288 22.14 -0.90 -25.90
N LEU A 289 23.25 -1.64 -26.04
CA LEU A 289 24.54 -1.15 -26.49
C LEU A 289 24.70 -1.43 -27.99
N SER A 290 25.16 -0.44 -28.76
CA SER A 290 25.53 -0.61 -30.16
C SER A 290 27.04 -0.44 -30.32
N ILE A 291 27.72 -1.48 -30.78
CA ILE A 291 29.18 -1.54 -30.90
C ILE A 291 29.52 -1.86 -32.35
N ALA A 292 30.11 -0.91 -33.09
CA ALA A 292 30.54 -1.11 -34.48
C ALA A 292 29.47 -1.86 -35.32
N GLY A 293 28.23 -1.38 -35.22
CA GLY A 293 27.05 -1.90 -35.94
C GLY A 293 26.46 -3.21 -35.41
N GLN A 294 26.90 -3.70 -34.25
CA GLN A 294 26.34 -4.86 -33.56
C GLN A 294 25.60 -4.45 -32.29
N THR A 295 24.46 -5.09 -32.01
CA THR A 295 23.65 -4.82 -30.83
C THR A 295 23.87 -5.82 -29.72
N TYR A 296 23.98 -5.32 -28.49
CA TYR A 296 24.13 -6.06 -27.25
C TYR A 296 23.09 -5.57 -26.24
N GLU A 297 22.58 -6.47 -25.41
CA GLU A 297 21.76 -6.13 -24.25
C GLU A 297 22.61 -6.27 -22.99
N LEU A 298 22.61 -5.21 -22.19
CA LEU A 298 23.20 -5.19 -20.86
C LEU A 298 22.07 -5.13 -19.85
N THR A 299 21.89 -6.21 -19.10
CA THR A 299 20.83 -6.36 -18.10
C THR A 299 21.45 -6.42 -16.71
N MET A 300 21.09 -5.47 -15.87
CA MET A 300 21.44 -5.47 -14.46
C MET A 300 20.23 -5.90 -13.65
N GLU A 301 20.39 -6.92 -12.81
CA GLU A 301 19.34 -7.44 -11.94
C GLU A 301 19.71 -7.23 -10.48
N ARG A 302 18.74 -6.81 -9.66
CA ARG A 302 18.82 -6.70 -8.20
C ARG A 302 17.85 -7.68 -7.57
N GLN A 303 18.36 -8.60 -6.75
CA GLN A 303 17.53 -9.43 -5.89
C GLN A 303 17.20 -8.65 -4.61
N LEU A 304 15.92 -8.49 -4.30
CA LEU A 304 15.51 -7.92 -3.03
C LEU A 304 15.75 -8.92 -1.90
N THR A 305 16.30 -8.43 -0.78
CA THR A 305 16.58 -9.17 0.46
C THR A 305 15.84 -8.53 1.63
N TRP A 306 15.71 -9.25 2.75
CA TRP A 306 15.07 -8.71 3.95
C TRP A 306 15.82 -7.51 4.54
N THR A 307 17.12 -7.39 4.29
CA THR A 307 17.94 -6.25 4.72
C THR A 307 17.71 -4.99 3.90
N ASP A 308 17.15 -5.11 2.70
CA ASP A 308 16.78 -3.96 1.87
C ASP A 308 15.46 -3.29 2.34
N LEU A 309 14.71 -3.95 3.22
CA LEU A 309 13.46 -3.41 3.76
C LEU A 309 13.73 -2.58 5.02
N ASP A 310 13.09 -1.41 5.09
CA ASP A 310 13.15 -0.52 6.25
C ASP A 310 12.39 -1.09 7.46
N TYR A 311 12.97 -2.11 8.11
CA TYR A 311 12.33 -2.83 9.21
C TYR A 311 12.03 -1.92 10.42
N GLU A 312 12.79 -0.84 10.59
CA GLU A 312 12.53 0.17 11.63
C GLU A 312 11.17 0.86 11.43
N TRP A 313 10.84 1.22 10.19
CA TRP A 313 9.56 1.82 9.85
C TRP A 313 8.40 0.82 9.93
N ILE A 314 8.65 -0.45 9.57
CA ILE A 314 7.67 -1.53 9.77
C ILE A 314 7.38 -1.71 11.27
N ALA A 315 8.42 -1.77 12.11
CA ALA A 315 8.26 -1.88 13.56
C ALA A 315 7.51 -0.67 14.14
N PHE A 316 7.83 0.55 13.68
CA PHE A 316 7.12 1.76 14.08
C PHE A 316 5.63 1.71 13.70
N ALA A 317 5.28 1.28 12.49
CA ALA A 317 3.89 1.13 12.04
C ALA A 317 3.12 0.10 12.90
N VAL A 318 3.75 -1.02 13.25
CA VAL A 318 3.17 -2.04 14.14
C VAL A 318 2.90 -1.46 15.53
N ILE A 319 3.90 -0.83 16.14
CA ILE A 319 3.80 -0.29 17.52
C ILE A 319 2.73 0.82 17.59
N THR A 320 2.75 1.76 16.65
CA THR A 320 1.79 2.87 16.62
C THR A 320 0.36 2.40 16.37
N THR A 321 0.15 1.47 15.44
CA THR A 321 -1.18 0.90 15.17
C THR A 321 -1.70 0.12 16.37
N ALA A 322 -0.85 -0.67 17.04
CA ALA A 322 -1.23 -1.39 18.26
C ALA A 322 -1.60 -0.43 19.40
N ALA A 323 -0.79 0.61 19.63
CA ALA A 323 -1.06 1.62 20.67
C ALA A 323 -2.37 2.38 20.39
N PHE A 324 -2.60 2.82 19.16
CA PHE A 324 -3.82 3.52 18.77
C PHE A 324 -5.06 2.62 18.90
N SER A 325 -4.95 1.35 18.49
CA SER A 325 -6.03 0.36 18.61
C SER A 325 -6.40 0.12 20.08
N LEU A 326 -5.41 0.04 20.96
CA LEU A 326 -5.62 -0.11 22.40
C LEU A 326 -6.32 1.13 22.99
N LEU A 327 -5.89 2.33 22.61
CA LEU A 327 -6.54 3.58 23.07
C LEU A 327 -7.98 3.68 22.57
N LEU A 328 -8.23 3.38 21.29
CA LEU A 328 -9.56 3.42 20.70
C LEU A 328 -10.49 2.39 21.32
N PHE A 329 -9.99 1.17 21.59
CA PHE A 329 -10.74 0.14 22.29
C PHE A 329 -11.16 0.61 23.69
N ASN A 330 -10.22 1.16 24.48
CA ASN A 330 -10.53 1.70 25.80
C ASN A 330 -11.55 2.85 25.72
N PHE A 331 -11.38 3.76 24.77
CA PHE A 331 -12.32 4.86 24.55
C PHE A 331 -13.73 4.37 24.24
N VAL A 332 -13.88 3.46 23.29
CA VAL A 332 -15.18 2.87 22.92
C VAL A 332 -15.80 2.13 24.10
N HIS A 333 -15.00 1.39 24.86
CA HIS A 333 -15.46 0.69 26.06
C HIS A 333 -16.04 1.66 27.10
N LEU A 334 -15.31 2.74 27.41
CA LEU A 334 -15.76 3.78 28.35
C LEU A 334 -17.03 4.48 27.86
N ARG A 335 -17.14 4.75 26.56
CA ARG A 335 -18.35 5.36 25.95
C ARG A 335 -19.56 4.43 26.01
N ILE A 336 -19.39 3.13 25.76
CA ILE A 336 -20.48 2.16 25.88
C ILE A 336 -20.95 2.08 27.34
N GLN A 337 -20.01 2.05 28.30
CA GLN A 337 -20.34 2.05 29.72
C GLN A 337 -21.11 3.32 30.13
N SER A 338 -20.67 4.50 29.68
CA SER A 338 -21.33 5.76 30.05
C SER A 338 -22.75 5.87 29.49
N VAL A 339 -22.98 5.42 28.24
CA VAL A 339 -24.32 5.37 27.65
C VAL A 339 -25.22 4.39 28.41
N ARG A 340 -24.71 3.20 28.77
CA ARG A 340 -25.45 2.23 29.58
C ARG A 340 -25.84 2.78 30.95
N ALA A 341 -24.93 3.49 31.61
CA ALA A 341 -25.20 4.13 32.90
C ALA A 341 -26.32 5.18 32.79
N SER A 342 -26.28 6.01 31.74
CA SER A 342 -27.30 7.03 31.48
C SER A 342 -28.69 6.43 31.21
N GLN A 343 -28.76 5.35 30.41
CA GLN A 343 -30.03 4.68 30.11
C GLN A 343 -30.66 4.02 31.36
N ARG A 344 -29.85 3.43 32.23
CA ARG A 344 -30.33 2.84 33.50
C ARG A 344 -30.91 3.90 34.42
N ALA A 345 -30.22 5.03 34.61
CA ALA A 345 -30.69 6.14 35.43
C ALA A 345 -32.03 6.71 34.92
N GLN A 346 -32.20 6.82 33.59
CA GLN A 346 -33.47 7.27 33.01
C GLN A 346 -34.61 6.27 33.25
N ALA A 347 -34.34 4.97 33.13
CA ALA A 347 -35.35 3.93 33.37
C ALA A 347 -35.80 3.88 34.84
N GLU A 348 -34.88 4.06 35.79
CA GLU A 348 -35.19 4.13 37.23
C GLU A 348 -36.09 5.33 37.55
N ILE A 349 -35.74 6.52 37.05
CA ILE A 349 -36.56 7.73 37.20
C ILE A 349 -37.97 7.55 36.62
N PHE A 350 -38.08 6.87 35.46
CA PHE A 350 -39.37 6.61 34.84
C PHE A 350 -40.24 5.67 35.69
N GLN A 351 -39.67 4.60 36.23
CA GLN A 351 -40.39 3.66 37.11
C GLN A 351 -40.87 4.32 38.42
N GLU A 352 -40.04 5.16 39.04
CA GLU A 352 -40.46 5.91 40.23
C GLU A 352 -41.65 6.83 39.94
N ARG A 353 -41.65 7.49 38.78
CA ARG A 353 -42.78 8.34 38.35
C ARG A 353 -44.06 7.54 38.14
N GLU A 354 -43.99 6.39 37.47
CA GLU A 354 -45.17 5.52 37.27
C GLU A 354 -45.72 5.00 38.60
N HIS A 355 -44.86 4.53 39.51
CA HIS A 355 -45.28 4.05 40.83
C HIS A 355 -45.95 5.14 41.67
N ALA A 356 -45.41 6.37 41.64
CA ALA A 356 -46.02 7.51 42.31
C ALA A 356 -47.42 7.84 41.73
N GLN A 357 -47.58 7.81 40.41
CA GLN A 357 -48.88 8.06 39.76
C GLN A 357 -49.92 6.98 40.05
N VAL A 358 -49.54 5.70 40.02
CA VAL A 358 -50.47 4.58 40.31
C VAL A 358 -50.93 4.62 41.76
N THR A 359 -50.04 4.94 42.71
CA THR A 359 -50.39 5.03 44.14
C THR A 359 -51.47 6.09 44.36
N LEU A 360 -51.33 7.26 43.73
CA LEU A 360 -52.31 8.35 43.83
C LEU A 360 -53.69 8.01 43.22
N HIS A 361 -53.74 7.13 42.21
CA HIS A 361 -55.01 6.76 41.54
C HIS A 361 -55.78 5.65 42.26
N SER A 362 -55.17 4.96 43.23
CA SER A 362 -55.72 3.77 43.89
C SER A 362 -56.57 4.05 45.14
N ILE A 363 -56.73 5.32 45.55
CA ILE A 363 -57.54 5.69 46.72
C ILE A 363 -59.03 5.62 46.34
N SER A 364 -59.79 4.77 47.04
CA SER A 364 -61.23 4.49 46.82
C SER A 364 -62.17 5.59 47.35
N GLU A 365 -61.62 6.74 47.72
CA GLU A 365 -62.33 7.86 48.31
C GLU A 365 -62.48 8.96 47.27
N ALA A 366 -63.57 9.72 47.37
CA ALA A 366 -63.71 10.91 46.55
C ALA A 366 -62.78 11.99 47.10
N VAL A 367 -61.98 12.59 46.23
CA VAL A 367 -61.03 13.64 46.59
C VAL A 367 -61.32 14.88 45.76
N ILE A 368 -61.51 16.00 46.45
CA ILE A 368 -61.62 17.35 45.86
C ILE A 368 -60.55 18.22 46.51
N THR A 369 -59.81 18.99 45.73
CA THR A 369 -58.93 20.03 46.27
C THR A 369 -59.46 21.40 45.92
N THR A 370 -59.28 22.37 46.83
CA THR A 370 -59.67 23.76 46.64
C THR A 370 -58.49 24.71 46.85
N ASP A 371 -58.60 25.93 46.31
CA ASP A 371 -57.74 27.05 46.70
C ASP A 371 -58.14 27.61 48.09
N ILE A 372 -57.46 28.68 48.51
CA ILE A 372 -57.74 29.41 49.75
C ILE A 372 -59.08 30.14 49.76
N ASP A 373 -59.65 30.43 48.59
CA ASP A 373 -60.95 31.08 48.40
C ASP A 373 -62.10 30.06 48.28
N MET A 374 -61.80 28.78 48.52
CA MET A 374 -62.71 27.64 48.45
C MET A 374 -63.24 27.32 47.04
N ASN A 375 -62.50 27.72 45.99
CA ASN A 375 -62.80 27.31 44.62
C ASN A 375 -62.11 25.99 44.28
N ILE A 376 -62.78 25.12 43.54
CA ILE A 376 -62.27 23.77 43.20
C ILE A 376 -61.11 23.85 42.20
N ILE A 377 -60.00 23.17 42.49
CA ILE A 377 -58.82 23.05 41.62
C ILE A 377 -58.78 21.68 40.94
N TYR A 378 -59.14 20.61 41.64
CA TYR A 378 -59.08 19.25 41.13
C TYR A 378 -60.15 18.36 41.76
N MET A 379 -60.67 17.42 40.97
CA MET A 379 -61.59 16.38 41.43
C MET A 379 -61.19 15.03 40.85
N ASN A 380 -60.98 14.03 41.71
CA ASN A 380 -60.72 12.68 41.22
C ASN A 380 -61.99 12.06 40.57
N PRO A 381 -61.86 11.00 39.74
CA PRO A 381 -63.00 10.39 39.06
C PRO A 381 -64.12 9.92 40.00
N ILE A 382 -63.80 9.52 41.24
CA ILE A 382 -64.78 9.08 42.23
C ILE A 382 -65.64 10.26 42.73
N ALA A 383 -65.03 11.41 42.98
CA ALA A 383 -65.73 12.63 43.38
C ALA A 383 -66.70 13.12 42.30
N ARG A 384 -66.28 13.07 41.02
CA ARG A 384 -67.14 13.42 39.87
C ARG A 384 -68.38 12.54 39.81
N ARG A 385 -68.20 11.23 40.01
CA ARG A 385 -69.28 10.25 39.99
C ARG A 385 -70.29 10.46 41.13
N ILE A 386 -69.85 10.79 42.34
CA ILE A 386 -70.74 10.93 43.51
C ILE A 386 -71.47 12.29 43.49
N THR A 387 -70.77 13.37 43.13
CA THR A 387 -71.36 14.72 43.09
C THR A 387 -72.19 14.98 41.84
N GLY A 388 -71.98 14.20 40.76
CA GLY A 388 -72.66 14.38 39.48
C GLY A 388 -72.12 15.54 38.64
N TRP A 389 -70.98 16.14 39.03
CA TRP A 389 -70.33 17.21 38.30
C TRP A 389 -69.14 16.69 37.47
N ASN A 390 -69.00 17.20 36.25
CA ASN A 390 -67.80 16.99 35.45
C ASN A 390 -66.69 17.93 35.93
N GLU A 391 -65.43 17.52 35.77
CA GLU A 391 -64.28 18.30 36.23
C GLU A 391 -64.21 19.68 35.57
N GLU A 392 -64.40 19.73 34.24
CA GLU A 392 -64.39 20.97 33.46
C GLU A 392 -65.47 21.97 33.88
N GLU A 393 -66.58 21.48 34.45
CA GLU A 393 -67.68 22.33 34.94
C GLU A 393 -67.46 22.77 36.38
N ALA A 394 -66.82 21.93 37.20
CA ALA A 394 -66.64 22.16 38.64
C ALA A 394 -65.42 23.00 38.96
N ILE A 395 -64.35 22.95 38.15
CA ILE A 395 -63.12 23.73 38.38
C ILE A 395 -63.46 25.22 38.41
N GLY A 396 -62.96 25.93 39.42
CA GLY A 396 -63.19 27.36 39.64
C GLY A 396 -64.53 27.70 40.29
N MET A 397 -65.41 26.71 40.53
CA MET A 397 -66.66 26.95 41.28
C MET A 397 -66.42 26.88 42.79
N PRO A 398 -67.19 27.64 43.60
CA PRO A 398 -67.17 27.51 45.05
C PRO A 398 -67.61 26.10 45.48
N ILE A 399 -66.87 25.49 46.40
CA ILE A 399 -67.10 24.11 46.85
C ILE A 399 -68.54 23.87 47.32
N ASP A 400 -69.16 24.82 48.02
CA ASP A 400 -70.52 24.69 48.55
C ASP A 400 -71.58 24.60 47.44
N THR A 401 -71.23 24.96 46.20
CA THR A 401 -72.11 24.78 45.03
C THR A 401 -72.13 23.34 44.55
N VAL A 402 -70.99 22.64 44.64
CA VAL A 402 -70.76 21.30 44.10
C VAL A 402 -70.95 20.22 45.17
N PHE A 403 -70.55 20.51 46.41
CA PHE A 403 -70.61 19.62 47.56
C PHE A 403 -71.67 20.08 48.58
N ARG A 404 -72.94 19.92 48.21
CA ARG A 404 -74.08 20.40 49.01
C ARG A 404 -74.47 19.40 50.08
N LEU A 405 -74.17 19.72 51.34
CA LEU A 405 -74.53 18.90 52.48
C LEU A 405 -75.80 19.39 53.18
N ILE A 406 -76.64 18.44 53.58
CA ILE A 406 -77.75 18.65 54.51
C ILE A 406 -77.66 17.67 55.67
N HIS A 407 -78.13 18.09 56.84
CA HIS A 407 -78.22 17.21 58.00
C HIS A 407 -79.33 16.18 57.79
N GLU A 408 -79.06 14.90 58.08
CA GLU A 408 -79.95 13.79 57.75
C GLU A 408 -81.36 13.93 58.38
N GLU A 409 -81.44 14.23 59.68
CA GLU A 409 -82.74 14.35 60.39
C GLU A 409 -83.41 15.72 60.23
N SER A 410 -82.69 16.81 60.48
CA SER A 410 -83.27 18.15 60.46
C SER A 410 -83.50 18.72 59.05
N ARG A 411 -82.93 18.09 58.01
CA ARG A 411 -82.96 18.52 56.60
C ARG A 411 -82.44 19.94 56.37
N LYS A 412 -81.74 20.53 57.34
CA LYS A 412 -81.14 21.86 57.23
C LYS A 412 -79.79 21.79 56.51
N PRO A 413 -79.41 22.81 55.72
CA PRO A 413 -78.08 22.91 55.14
C PRO A 413 -76.99 22.87 56.20
N VAL A 414 -75.89 22.19 55.88
CA VAL A 414 -74.70 22.08 56.73
C VAL A 414 -73.52 22.62 55.92
N ASN A 415 -72.65 23.38 56.58
CA ASN A 415 -71.46 23.92 55.94
C ASN A 415 -70.44 22.81 55.68
N SER A 416 -69.71 22.92 54.57
CA SER A 416 -68.58 22.03 54.28
C SER A 416 -67.47 22.17 55.34
N THR A 417 -66.80 21.07 55.67
CA THR A 417 -65.67 21.03 56.62
C THR A 417 -64.46 21.84 56.14
N ILE A 418 -64.43 22.24 54.86
CA ILE A 418 -63.34 23.06 54.28
C ILE A 418 -63.24 24.42 54.98
N ASN A 419 -64.36 25.09 55.25
CA ASN A 419 -64.33 26.44 55.84
C ASN A 419 -63.71 26.41 57.25
N GLU A 420 -64.09 25.40 58.04
CA GLU A 420 -63.52 25.16 59.36
C GLU A 420 -62.05 24.72 59.27
N CYS A 421 -61.69 23.91 58.27
CA CYS A 421 -60.32 23.45 58.04
C CYS A 421 -59.37 24.61 57.69
N LEU A 422 -59.78 25.51 56.80
CA LEU A 422 -58.98 26.69 56.43
C LEU A 422 -58.86 27.67 57.61
N SER A 423 -59.93 27.86 58.39
CA SER A 423 -59.95 28.76 59.54
C SER A 423 -59.12 28.24 60.72
N SER A 424 -59.22 26.94 61.03
CA SER A 424 -58.49 26.30 62.13
C SER A 424 -57.06 25.88 61.74
N GLN A 425 -56.75 25.83 60.44
CA GLN A 425 -55.53 25.27 59.86
C GLN A 425 -55.21 23.82 60.32
N GLY A 426 -56.24 23.08 60.74
CA GLY A 426 -56.17 21.69 61.18
C GLY A 426 -57.05 20.78 60.32
N THR A 427 -56.85 19.47 60.45
CA THR A 427 -57.76 18.48 59.84
C THR A 427 -59.09 18.50 60.58
N VAL A 428 -60.19 18.64 59.85
CA VAL A 428 -61.56 18.67 60.38
C VAL A 428 -62.30 17.45 59.88
N LEU A 429 -62.93 16.71 60.79
CA LEU A 429 -63.80 15.58 60.50
C LEU A 429 -65.25 15.98 60.73
N PHE A 430 -66.14 15.64 59.80
CA PHE A 430 -67.57 15.82 60.02
C PHE A 430 -68.15 14.61 60.76
N GLU A 431 -68.51 14.76 62.03
CA GLU A 431 -68.95 13.65 62.89
C GLU A 431 -70.47 13.41 62.89
N GLU A 432 -71.27 14.35 62.36
CA GLU A 432 -72.72 14.21 62.30
C GLU A 432 -73.20 13.50 61.02
N PRO A 433 -74.37 12.84 61.03
CA PRO A 433 -74.92 12.22 59.82
C PRO A 433 -75.29 13.26 58.74
N ALA A 434 -74.49 13.30 57.68
CA ALA A 434 -74.68 14.20 56.54
C ALA A 434 -75.14 13.46 55.28
N ILE A 435 -76.03 14.11 54.54
CA ILE A 435 -76.45 13.70 53.20
C ILE A 435 -75.92 14.71 52.19
N LEU A 436 -75.19 14.22 51.19
CA LEU A 436 -74.80 14.97 50.01
C LEU A 436 -75.93 14.91 48.99
N ILE A 437 -76.34 16.08 48.48
CA ILE A 437 -77.25 16.21 47.34
C ILE A 437 -76.41 16.42 46.08
N ASN A 438 -76.49 15.48 45.14
CA ASN A 438 -75.77 15.59 43.88
C ASN A 438 -76.44 16.59 42.91
N LYS A 439 -75.79 16.88 41.77
CA LYS A 439 -76.31 17.79 40.72
C LYS A 439 -77.71 17.40 40.20
N ASN A 440 -78.04 16.10 40.22
CA ASN A 440 -79.29 15.54 39.70
C ASN A 440 -80.40 15.48 40.76
N GLY A 441 -80.10 15.81 42.03
CA GLY A 441 -81.02 15.74 43.15
C GLY A 441 -81.04 14.40 43.89
N ASP A 442 -80.15 13.45 43.55
CA ASP A 442 -79.99 12.22 44.32
C ASP A 442 -79.28 12.48 45.64
N GLU A 443 -79.64 11.69 46.65
CA GLU A 443 -79.14 11.82 48.01
C GLU A 443 -78.19 10.67 48.37
N PHE A 444 -77.00 11.01 48.84
CA PHE A 444 -76.01 10.05 49.31
C PHE A 444 -75.62 10.35 50.75
N ALA A 445 -75.70 9.35 51.64
CA ALA A 445 -75.09 9.49 52.95
C ALA A 445 -73.58 9.50 52.78
N VAL A 446 -72.92 10.51 53.37
CA VAL A 446 -71.48 10.70 53.23
C VAL A 446 -70.79 10.93 54.57
N GLU A 447 -69.60 10.36 54.72
CA GLU A 447 -68.59 10.78 55.69
C GLU A 447 -67.58 11.66 54.97
N ASN A 448 -67.14 12.75 55.59
CA ASN A 448 -66.18 13.65 54.98
C ASN A 448 -65.18 14.23 55.99
N SER A 449 -63.97 14.48 55.51
CA SER A 449 -62.91 15.16 56.24
C SER A 449 -62.17 16.13 55.32
N SER A 450 -61.69 17.22 55.89
CA SER A 450 -60.90 18.23 55.18
C SER A 450 -59.55 18.41 55.86
N SER A 451 -58.47 18.49 55.08
CA SER A 451 -57.12 18.77 55.56
C SER A 451 -56.47 19.92 54.78
N PRO A 452 -55.66 20.78 55.42
CA PRO A 452 -55.03 21.90 54.73
C PRO A 452 -53.91 21.40 53.81
N ILE A 453 -53.83 21.97 52.60
CA ILE A 453 -52.70 21.77 51.69
C ILE A 453 -51.71 22.90 51.94
N ARG A 454 -50.44 22.55 52.17
CA ARG A 454 -49.35 23.50 52.40
C ARG A 454 -48.36 23.50 51.25
N GLY A 455 -47.89 24.68 50.89
CA GLY A 455 -46.81 24.88 49.92
C GLY A 455 -45.43 24.54 50.51
N HIS A 456 -44.39 24.69 49.69
CA HIS A 456 -43.02 24.29 50.06
C HIS A 456 -42.46 25.10 51.25
N ASN A 457 -42.96 26.32 51.51
CA ASN A 457 -42.49 27.17 52.60
C ASN A 457 -43.46 27.18 53.80
N GLY A 458 -44.43 26.25 53.84
CA GLY A 458 -45.39 26.09 54.94
C GLY A 458 -46.63 26.98 54.84
N GLU A 459 -46.73 27.84 53.82
CA GLU A 459 -47.90 28.65 53.52
C GLU A 459 -49.12 27.78 53.19
N LEU A 460 -50.30 28.21 53.66
CA LEU A 460 -51.57 27.56 53.34
C LEU A 460 -51.93 27.91 51.89
N ILE A 461 -51.99 26.89 51.02
CA ILE A 461 -52.30 27.07 49.59
C ILE A 461 -53.72 26.62 49.22
N GLY A 462 -54.39 25.92 50.13
CA GLY A 462 -55.74 25.41 49.90
C GLY A 462 -56.12 24.31 50.87
N ALA A 463 -57.13 23.53 50.52
CA ALA A 463 -57.59 22.38 51.30
C ALA A 463 -57.86 21.17 50.40
N VAL A 464 -57.72 19.97 50.96
CA VAL A 464 -58.19 18.73 50.36
C VAL A 464 -59.38 18.23 51.16
N LEU A 465 -60.50 18.04 50.48
CA LEU A 465 -61.70 17.39 50.98
C LEU A 465 -61.72 15.96 50.50
N VAL A 466 -61.80 15.04 51.45
CA VAL A 466 -61.97 13.62 51.21
C VAL A 466 -63.34 13.20 51.71
N PHE A 467 -64.10 12.48 50.89
CA PHE A 467 -65.41 11.99 51.31
C PHE A 467 -65.73 10.61 50.74
N ARG A 468 -66.61 9.92 51.45
CA ARG A 468 -67.00 8.55 51.16
C ARG A 468 -68.51 8.38 51.18
N ASN A 469 -69.05 7.77 50.14
CA ASN A 469 -70.45 7.37 50.10
C ASN A 469 -70.66 6.14 51.00
N ILE A 470 -71.43 6.31 52.06
CA ILE A 470 -71.79 5.29 53.05
C ILE A 470 -73.28 4.93 53.00
N THR A 471 -74.01 5.33 51.95
CA THR A 471 -75.46 5.13 51.80
C THR A 471 -75.87 3.67 52.02
N HIS A 472 -75.14 2.73 51.43
CA HIS A 472 -75.44 1.30 51.57
C HIS A 472 -75.25 0.81 53.01
N ILE A 473 -74.19 1.27 53.68
CA ILE A 473 -73.89 0.92 55.08
C ILE A 473 -74.97 1.49 56.00
N ARG A 474 -75.33 2.76 55.81
CA ARG A 474 -76.39 3.44 56.57
C ARG A 474 -77.77 2.80 56.39
N ASN A 475 -78.14 2.41 55.17
CA ASN A 475 -79.41 1.73 54.90
C ASN A 475 -79.48 0.33 55.54
N LEU A 476 -78.36 -0.39 55.62
CA LEU A 476 -78.27 -1.66 56.33
C LEU A 476 -78.42 -1.48 57.84
N SER A 477 -77.72 -0.52 58.43
CA SER A 477 -77.83 -0.20 59.86
C SER A 477 -79.27 0.17 60.25
N LYS A 478 -79.94 1.03 59.47
CA LYS A 478 -81.35 1.41 59.71
C LYS A 478 -82.31 0.22 59.63
N LYS A 479 -82.10 -0.72 58.69
CA LYS A 479 -82.91 -1.95 58.59
C LYS A 479 -82.73 -2.86 59.80
N MET A 480 -81.51 -3.01 60.30
CA MET A 480 -81.21 -3.82 61.48
C MET A 480 -81.82 -3.21 62.75
N GLU A 481 -81.77 -1.89 62.89
CA GLU A 481 -82.34 -1.17 64.03
C GLU A 481 -83.88 -1.22 64.06
N PHE A 482 -84.52 -1.14 62.89
CA PHE A 482 -85.97 -1.29 62.76
C PHE A 482 -86.45 -2.72 63.07
N GLN A 483 -85.71 -3.75 62.66
CA GLN A 483 -86.03 -5.15 62.98
C GLN A 483 -85.85 -5.46 64.47
N ALA A 484 -84.85 -4.87 65.13
CA ALA A 484 -84.60 -5.06 66.56
C ALA A 484 -85.66 -4.41 67.47
N THR A 485 -86.37 -3.38 66.99
CA THR A 485 -87.36 -2.63 67.78
C THR A 485 -88.82 -3.06 67.54
N HIS A 486 -89.10 -3.87 66.51
CA HIS A 486 -90.45 -4.34 66.17
C HIS A 486 -90.79 -5.78 66.60
N ASP A 487 -89.82 -6.55 67.12
CA ASP A 487 -90.01 -7.93 67.61
C ASP A 487 -89.99 -8.03 69.16
N ALA A 488 -90.33 -6.95 69.88
CA ALA A 488 -90.35 -6.89 71.36
C ALA A 488 -91.77 -6.87 71.95
#